data_AF-A0A0N7HI17-F1
#
_entry.id   AF-A0A0N7HI17-F1
#
_cell.length_a   1.000
_cell.length_b   1.000
_cell.length_c   1.000
_cell.angle_alpha   90.00
_cell.angle_beta   90.00
_cell.angle_gamma   90.00
#
_symmetry.space_group_name_H-M   'P 1'
#
loop_
_entity.id
_entity.type
_entity.pdbx_description
1 polymer ?
#
loop_
_entity_poly.entity_id
_entity_poly.type
_entity_poly.pdbx_seq_one_letter_code
_entity_poly.pdbx_strand_id
1 'polypeptide(L)'
;MKVFEEIVENIRSIGLKKPITVTEREGADGAPAYLLVCGEGRLNAFRLLGESHIPALVVNVTDEDAFIMSLAENIARRGHRPLEILADIELLLARDYTIDDIITRTGLSEKYVRDIVFLLEKGEERLIEAVQNGTIPLTTALEIARAKHDDENLGDMLEEAYKTGQLKGHQITDAKRLIEKRREKGPKTGGDRPKLPNSAHSLVKTYQREVARQHKLMLKADHAHQQLLLVVQGLKRLFADEHFVTLLRAEGLDSLPKYLADRIETA
;
A
#
# COMPACT_ATOMS: atom_id res chain seq x y z
N MET A 1 5.13 6.66 -10.88
CA MET A 1 5.56 6.90 -12.28
C MET A 1 7.05 6.68 -12.48
N LYS A 2 7.96 7.23 -11.64
CA LYS A 2 9.42 7.09 -11.80
C LYS A 2 9.94 5.67 -12.11
N VAL A 3 9.51 4.65 -11.37
CA VAL A 3 9.99 3.26 -11.57
C VAL A 3 9.63 2.69 -12.95
N PHE A 4 8.46 3.04 -13.50
CA PHE A 4 8.05 2.54 -14.81
C PHE A 4 8.78 3.28 -15.94
N GLU A 5 8.95 4.60 -15.82
CA GLU A 5 9.74 5.41 -16.75
C GLU A 5 11.20 4.92 -16.81
N GLU A 6 11.79 4.59 -15.66
CA GLU A 6 13.11 3.99 -15.58
C GLU A 6 13.20 2.63 -16.31
N ILE A 7 12.17 1.78 -16.20
CA ILE A 7 12.12 0.50 -16.91
C ILE A 7 12.07 0.72 -18.42
N VAL A 8 11.24 1.66 -18.88
CA VAL A 8 11.09 1.99 -20.31
C VAL A 8 12.41 2.52 -20.88
N GLU A 9 13.06 3.45 -20.18
CA GLU A 9 14.31 4.05 -20.63
C GLU A 9 15.47 3.02 -20.61
N ASN A 10 15.49 2.12 -19.62
CA ASN A 10 16.47 1.04 -19.56
C ASN A 10 16.31 0.06 -20.73
N ILE A 11 15.08 -0.33 -21.04
CA ILE A 11 14.79 -1.22 -22.16
C ILE A 11 15.14 -0.54 -23.50
N ARG A 12 14.86 0.76 -23.64
CA ARG A 12 15.23 1.53 -24.84
C ARG A 12 16.75 1.58 -25.05
N SER A 13 17.51 1.81 -23.99
CA SER A 13 18.96 2.02 -24.06
C SER A 13 19.78 0.73 -24.10
N ILE A 14 19.39 -0.29 -23.33
CA ILE A 14 20.17 -1.51 -23.13
C ILE A 14 19.50 -2.75 -23.76
N GLY A 15 18.19 -2.68 -24.04
CA GLY A 15 17.41 -3.82 -24.50
C GLY A 15 16.94 -4.74 -23.37
N LEU A 16 16.19 -5.77 -23.74
CA LEU A 16 15.62 -6.73 -22.80
C LEU A 16 16.67 -7.76 -22.35
N LYS A 17 17.23 -7.58 -21.14
CA LYS A 17 18.23 -8.51 -20.58
C LYS A 17 17.66 -9.88 -20.18
N LYS A 18 16.41 -9.94 -19.74
CA LYS A 18 15.72 -11.17 -19.32
C LYS A 18 14.37 -11.27 -20.02
N PRO A 19 14.05 -12.41 -20.66
CA PRO A 19 12.77 -12.59 -21.32
C PRO A 19 11.60 -12.51 -20.31
N ILE A 20 10.40 -12.28 -20.82
CA ILE A 20 9.17 -12.50 -20.03
C ILE A 20 8.89 -14.00 -19.91
N THR A 21 8.13 -14.41 -18.90
CA THR A 21 7.72 -15.81 -18.76
C THR A 21 6.26 -15.94 -19.14
N VAL A 22 5.94 -16.89 -20.01
CA VAL A 22 4.57 -17.16 -20.47
C VAL A 22 4.27 -18.65 -20.41
N THR A 23 3.00 -19.01 -20.36
CA THR A 23 2.52 -20.40 -20.44
C THR A 23 1.53 -20.51 -21.59
N GLU A 24 1.64 -21.58 -22.36
CA GLU A 24 0.82 -21.78 -23.57
C GLU A 24 -0.61 -22.20 -23.18
N ARG A 25 -1.59 -21.63 -23.87
CA ARG A 25 -3.03 -21.87 -23.70
C ARG A 25 -3.69 -22.03 -25.06
N GLU A 26 -4.82 -22.71 -25.09
CA GLU A 26 -5.64 -22.76 -26.30
C GLU A 26 -6.27 -21.39 -26.54
N GLY A 27 -6.02 -20.80 -27.71
CA GLY A 27 -6.66 -19.56 -28.14
C GLY A 27 -8.06 -19.81 -28.68
N ALA A 28 -8.88 -18.75 -28.69
CA ALA A 28 -10.28 -18.80 -29.12
C ALA A 28 -10.49 -19.36 -30.55
N ASP A 29 -9.47 -19.22 -31.41
CA ASP A 29 -9.50 -19.64 -32.82
C ASP A 29 -8.66 -20.91 -33.10
N GLY A 30 -8.28 -21.65 -32.06
CA GLY A 30 -7.37 -22.80 -32.18
C GLY A 30 -5.90 -22.44 -32.42
N ALA A 31 -5.58 -21.15 -32.46
CA ALA A 31 -4.20 -20.66 -32.46
C ALA A 31 -3.60 -20.73 -31.04
N PRO A 32 -2.27 -20.94 -30.91
CA PRO A 32 -1.62 -20.91 -29.61
C PRO A 32 -1.72 -19.51 -29.00
N ALA A 33 -2.31 -19.43 -27.81
CA ALA A 33 -2.36 -18.23 -26.99
C ALA A 33 -1.33 -18.35 -25.85
N TYR A 34 -0.91 -17.22 -25.32
CA TYR A 34 0.06 -17.19 -24.22
C TYR A 34 -0.48 -16.38 -23.05
N LEU A 35 -0.53 -17.01 -21.88
CA LEU A 35 -0.80 -16.33 -20.62
C LEU A 35 0.51 -15.84 -20.02
N LEU A 36 0.57 -14.56 -19.65
CA LEU A 36 1.71 -13.97 -18.98
C LEU A 36 1.82 -14.50 -17.55
N VAL A 37 2.99 -15.06 -17.19
CA VAL A 37 3.30 -15.57 -15.85
C VAL A 37 4.14 -14.54 -15.08
N CYS A 38 5.19 -13.99 -15.70
CA CYS A 38 6.07 -13.00 -15.06
C CYS A 38 6.52 -11.94 -16.07
N GLY A 39 6.71 -10.69 -15.60
CA GLY A 39 7.35 -9.63 -16.39
C GLY A 39 6.40 -8.58 -16.98
N GLU A 40 5.27 -8.31 -16.34
CA GLU A 40 4.27 -7.33 -16.79
C GLU A 40 4.87 -5.95 -17.11
N GLY A 41 5.77 -5.44 -16.26
CA GLY A 41 6.43 -4.16 -16.50
C GLY A 41 7.23 -4.11 -17.80
N ARG A 42 7.87 -5.22 -18.19
CA ARG A 42 8.62 -5.34 -19.47
C ARG A 42 7.67 -5.40 -20.65
N LEU A 43 6.59 -6.18 -20.53
CA LEU A 43 5.55 -6.26 -21.57
C LEU A 43 4.92 -4.88 -21.83
N ASN A 44 4.57 -4.16 -20.77
CA ASN A 44 4.00 -2.82 -20.87
C ASN A 44 4.99 -1.81 -21.44
N ALA A 45 6.28 -1.91 -21.10
CA ALA A 45 7.32 -1.08 -21.69
C ALA A 45 7.49 -1.34 -23.19
N PHE A 46 7.51 -2.60 -23.64
CA PHE A 46 7.56 -2.95 -25.06
C PHE A 46 6.35 -2.40 -25.82
N ARG A 47 5.15 -2.54 -25.25
CA ARG A 47 3.92 -1.94 -25.82
C ARG A 47 4.04 -0.43 -25.96
N LEU A 48 4.58 0.26 -24.95
CA LEU A 48 4.76 1.72 -24.99
C LEU A 48 5.81 2.15 -26.02
N LEU A 49 6.84 1.33 -26.22
CA LEU A 49 7.87 1.56 -27.23
C LEU A 49 7.40 1.22 -28.66
N GLY A 50 6.19 0.67 -28.82
CA GLY A 50 5.62 0.31 -30.12
C GLY A 50 6.13 -1.02 -30.68
N GLU A 51 6.76 -1.85 -29.85
CA GLU A 51 7.32 -3.13 -30.27
C GLU A 51 6.21 -4.18 -30.48
N SER A 52 6.29 -4.89 -31.60
CA SER A 52 5.33 -5.95 -31.97
C SER A 52 5.70 -7.32 -31.40
N HIS A 53 6.97 -7.52 -31.03
CA HIS A 53 7.49 -8.80 -30.55
C HIS A 53 8.33 -8.60 -29.29
N ILE A 54 8.24 -9.54 -28.35
CA ILE A 54 9.02 -9.54 -27.11
C ILE A 54 9.59 -10.94 -26.86
N PRO A 55 10.89 -11.08 -26.53
CA PRO A 55 11.46 -12.37 -26.14
C PRO A 55 10.75 -12.96 -24.92
N ALA A 56 10.29 -14.20 -25.05
CA ALA A 56 9.55 -14.92 -24.02
C ALA A 56 10.14 -16.32 -23.78
N LEU A 57 10.12 -16.75 -22.52
CA LEU A 57 10.35 -18.13 -22.10
C LEU A 57 8.99 -18.80 -21.92
N VAL A 58 8.73 -19.84 -22.70
CA VAL A 58 7.50 -20.64 -22.59
C VAL A 58 7.72 -21.75 -21.58
N VAL A 59 6.90 -21.79 -20.54
CA VAL A 59 6.89 -22.83 -19.51
C VAL A 59 5.54 -23.54 -19.52
N ASN A 60 5.55 -24.86 -19.35
CA ASN A 60 4.31 -25.63 -19.24
C ASN A 60 3.94 -25.76 -17.75
N VAL A 61 3.03 -24.88 -17.31
CA VAL A 61 2.54 -24.82 -15.94
C VAL A 61 1.03 -24.63 -15.93
N THR A 62 0.38 -25.21 -14.92
CA THR A 62 -1.06 -25.07 -14.67
C THR A 62 -1.43 -23.60 -14.41
N ASP A 63 -2.71 -23.23 -14.52
CA ASP A 63 -3.16 -21.88 -14.15
C ASP A 63 -2.87 -21.53 -12.69
N GLU A 64 -2.91 -22.54 -11.82
CA GLU A 64 -2.61 -22.40 -10.41
C GLU A 64 -1.13 -22.15 -10.14
N ASP A 65 -0.24 -22.92 -10.78
CA ASP A 65 1.20 -22.71 -10.66
C ASP A 65 1.64 -21.40 -11.33
N ALA A 66 1.05 -21.05 -12.49
CA ALA A 66 1.27 -19.75 -13.13
C ALA A 66 0.91 -18.59 -12.19
N PHE A 67 -0.24 -18.69 -11.53
CA PHE A 67 -0.68 -17.71 -10.54
C PHE A 67 0.32 -17.58 -9.39
N ILE A 68 0.80 -18.70 -8.85
CA ILE A 68 1.75 -18.70 -7.74
C ILE A 68 3.11 -18.15 -8.17
N MET A 69 3.59 -18.49 -9.36
CA MET A 69 4.83 -17.94 -9.89
C MET A 69 4.75 -16.42 -10.07
N SER A 70 3.60 -15.92 -10.53
CA SER A 70 3.33 -14.48 -10.61
C SER A 70 3.34 -13.83 -9.23
N LEU A 71 2.75 -14.50 -8.23
CA LEU A 71 2.70 -14.03 -6.85
C LEU A 71 4.10 -13.97 -6.23
N ALA A 72 4.87 -15.05 -6.36
CA ALA A 72 6.23 -15.16 -5.86
C ALA A 72 7.16 -14.11 -6.50
N GLU A 73 7.01 -13.82 -7.79
CA GLU A 73 7.74 -12.72 -8.44
C GLU A 73 7.38 -11.37 -7.83
N ASN A 74 6.10 -11.14 -7.56
CA ASN A 74 5.61 -9.92 -6.93
C ASN A 74 6.10 -9.77 -5.47
N ILE A 75 6.33 -10.89 -4.76
CA ILE A 75 6.93 -10.98 -3.40
C ILE A 75 8.47 -10.96 -3.41
N ALA A 76 9.13 -11.09 -4.57
CA ALA A 76 10.59 -11.05 -4.68
C ALA A 76 11.15 -9.65 -5.06
N ARG A 77 10.31 -8.74 -5.58
CA ARG A 77 10.67 -7.34 -5.91
C ARG A 77 11.05 -6.48 -4.69
N ARG A 78 12.35 -6.29 -4.46
CA ARG A 78 12.89 -5.34 -3.47
C ARG A 78 12.09 -4.03 -3.40
N GLY A 79 11.33 -3.87 -2.31
CA GLY A 79 10.41 -2.73 -2.13
C GLY A 79 8.95 -3.10 -1.85
N HIS A 80 8.65 -4.34 -1.42
CA HIS A 80 7.28 -4.73 -1.07
C HIS A 80 6.63 -3.77 -0.09
N ARG A 81 5.43 -3.34 -0.45
CA ARG A 81 4.54 -2.72 0.51
C ARG A 81 3.99 -3.86 1.39
N PRO A 82 4.02 -3.74 2.73
CA PRO A 82 3.39 -4.71 3.65
C PRO A 82 1.95 -5.10 3.28
N LEU A 83 1.27 -4.22 2.53
CA LEU A 83 -0.01 -4.42 1.85
C LEU A 83 -0.10 -5.64 0.93
N GLU A 84 0.86 -5.81 0.02
CA GLU A 84 0.77 -6.80 -1.05
C GLU A 84 0.99 -8.21 -0.49
N ILE A 85 1.97 -8.36 0.40
CA ILE A 85 2.31 -9.66 0.99
C ILE A 85 1.15 -10.24 1.81
N LEU A 86 0.38 -9.40 2.51
CA LEU A 86 -0.73 -9.88 3.31
C LEU A 86 -1.89 -10.40 2.45
N ALA A 87 -2.23 -9.68 1.38
CA ALA A 87 -3.25 -10.12 0.43
C ALA A 87 -2.83 -11.42 -0.28
N ASP A 88 -1.54 -11.54 -0.60
CA ASP A 88 -0.96 -12.72 -1.22
C ASP A 88 -1.05 -13.94 -0.30
N ILE A 89 -0.71 -13.78 0.99
CA ILE A 89 -0.83 -14.85 2.00
C ILE A 89 -2.31 -15.23 2.22
N GLU A 90 -3.22 -14.27 2.36
CA GLU A 90 -4.66 -14.53 2.53
C GLU A 90 -5.22 -15.34 1.35
N LEU A 91 -4.81 -15.01 0.13
CA LEU A 91 -5.22 -15.72 -1.08
C LEU A 91 -4.63 -17.13 -1.18
N LEU A 92 -3.38 -17.34 -0.77
CA LEU A 92 -2.79 -18.68 -0.71
C LEU A 92 -3.53 -19.56 0.33
N LEU A 93 -3.83 -19.02 1.51
CA LEU A 93 -4.60 -19.74 2.52
C LEU A 93 -6.02 -20.08 2.04
N ALA A 94 -6.67 -19.17 1.29
CA ALA A 94 -7.99 -19.41 0.72
C ALA A 94 -8.02 -20.52 -0.35
N ARG A 95 -6.85 -20.93 -0.86
CA ARG A 95 -6.68 -22.06 -1.80
C ARG A 95 -6.13 -23.31 -1.12
N ASP A 96 -6.29 -23.42 0.20
CA ASP A 96 -5.89 -24.58 1.01
C ASP A 96 -4.37 -24.86 1.01
N TYR A 97 -3.52 -23.88 0.68
CA TYR A 97 -2.06 -24.03 0.86
C TYR A 97 -1.69 -24.03 2.34
N THR A 98 -0.76 -24.91 2.71
CA THR A 98 -0.24 -24.94 4.09
C THR A 98 0.72 -23.79 4.34
N ILE A 99 0.94 -23.46 5.61
CA ILE A 99 1.93 -22.44 6.01
C ILE A 99 3.32 -22.80 5.45
N ASP A 100 3.67 -24.09 5.44
CA ASP A 100 4.97 -24.58 4.96
C ASP A 100 5.10 -24.43 3.43
N ASP A 101 4.02 -24.65 2.69
CA ASP A 101 3.97 -24.38 1.24
C ASP A 101 4.18 -22.90 0.93
N ILE A 102 3.52 -22.03 1.70
CA ILE A 102 3.63 -20.58 1.56
C ILE A 102 5.06 -20.14 1.81
N ILE A 103 5.69 -20.59 2.90
CA ILE A 103 7.09 -20.26 3.23
C ILE A 103 8.02 -20.70 2.09
N THR A 104 7.87 -21.93 1.61
CA THR A 104 8.73 -22.51 0.57
C THR A 104 8.58 -21.77 -0.77
N ARG A 105 7.34 -21.44 -1.15
CA ARG A 105 7.04 -20.80 -2.45
C ARG A 105 7.29 -19.29 -2.45
N THR A 106 7.15 -18.62 -1.30
CA THR A 106 7.31 -17.15 -1.20
C THR A 106 8.71 -16.72 -0.73
N GLY A 107 9.45 -17.60 -0.04
CA GLY A 107 10.76 -17.28 0.55
C GLY A 107 10.69 -16.34 1.75
N LEU A 108 9.49 -16.08 2.29
CA LEU A 108 9.28 -15.27 3.49
C LEU A 108 9.75 -16.00 4.74
N SER A 109 10.07 -15.24 5.79
CA SER A 109 10.45 -15.86 7.07
C SER A 109 9.24 -16.55 7.70
N GLU A 110 9.47 -17.74 8.27
CA GLU A 110 8.43 -18.52 8.95
C GLU A 110 7.68 -17.68 9.99
N LYS A 111 8.42 -16.92 10.81
CA LYS A 111 7.84 -16.01 11.80
C LYS A 111 6.86 -15.03 11.16
N TYR A 112 7.23 -14.41 10.04
CA TYR A 112 6.40 -13.41 9.38
C TYR A 112 5.11 -14.00 8.81
N VAL A 113 5.20 -15.17 8.17
CA VAL A 113 4.01 -15.87 7.63
C VAL A 113 3.06 -16.24 8.77
N ARG A 114 3.58 -16.85 9.85
CA ARG A 114 2.76 -17.24 11.02
C ARG A 114 2.10 -16.04 11.70
N ASP A 115 2.82 -14.93 11.82
CA ASP A 115 2.30 -13.69 12.40
C ASP A 115 1.13 -13.12 11.57
N ILE A 116 1.23 -13.12 10.24
CA ILE A 116 0.13 -12.67 9.37
C ILE A 116 -1.07 -13.62 9.44
N VAL A 117 -0.81 -14.94 9.38
CA VAL A 117 -1.86 -15.97 9.50
C VAL A 117 -2.62 -15.79 10.81
N PHE A 118 -1.93 -15.55 11.92
CA PHE A 118 -2.56 -15.31 13.22
C PHE A 118 -3.54 -14.12 13.19
N LEU A 119 -3.16 -13.00 12.58
CA LEU A 119 -4.04 -11.84 12.46
C LEU A 119 -5.27 -12.12 11.58
N LEU A 120 -5.09 -12.90 10.50
CA LEU A 120 -6.17 -13.32 9.61
C LEU A 120 -7.16 -14.26 10.32
N GLU A 121 -6.66 -15.28 11.03
CA GLU A 121 -7.48 -16.24 11.78
C GLU A 121 -8.28 -15.57 12.90
N LYS A 122 -7.69 -14.56 13.57
CA LYS A 122 -8.40 -13.76 14.59
C LYS A 122 -9.40 -12.77 14.00
N GLY A 123 -9.45 -12.62 12.67
CA GLY A 123 -10.33 -11.68 11.99
C GLY A 123 -10.00 -10.22 12.31
N GLU A 124 -8.72 -9.92 12.56
CA GLU A 124 -8.22 -8.59 12.95
C GLU A 124 -8.05 -7.65 11.75
N GLU A 125 -9.10 -7.52 10.95
CA GLU A 125 -9.08 -6.78 9.69
C GLU A 125 -8.67 -5.32 9.89
N ARG A 126 -9.09 -4.71 11.00
CA ARG A 126 -8.77 -3.33 11.35
C ARG A 126 -7.29 -3.14 11.70
N LEU A 127 -6.68 -4.10 12.38
CA LEU A 127 -5.24 -4.07 12.70
C LEU A 127 -4.42 -4.32 11.44
N ILE A 128 -4.86 -5.27 10.62
CA ILE A 128 -4.29 -5.54 9.30
C ILE A 128 -4.27 -4.26 8.45
N GLU A 129 -5.41 -3.55 8.34
CA GLU A 129 -5.49 -2.29 7.57
C GLU A 129 -4.53 -1.21 8.13
N ALA A 130 -4.36 -1.14 9.45
CA ALA A 130 -3.44 -0.18 10.06
C ALA A 130 -1.96 -0.50 9.78
N VAL A 131 -1.58 -1.78 9.77
CA VAL A 131 -0.24 -2.23 9.38
C VAL A 131 0.03 -1.95 7.91
N GLN A 132 -0.97 -2.26 7.09
CA GLN A 132 -0.97 -2.04 5.66
C GLN A 132 -0.72 -0.56 5.29
N ASN A 133 -1.40 0.37 5.97
CA ASN A 133 -1.23 1.80 5.76
C ASN A 133 0.07 2.37 6.39
N GLY A 134 0.89 1.54 7.03
CA GLY A 134 2.09 1.96 7.76
C GLY A 134 1.81 2.77 9.02
N THR A 135 0.54 2.78 9.47
CA THR A 135 0.10 3.52 10.66
C THR A 135 0.71 2.93 11.92
N ILE A 136 0.77 1.60 12.01
CA ILE A 136 1.47 0.87 13.08
C ILE A 136 2.35 -0.24 12.50
N PRO A 137 3.45 -0.62 13.18
CA PRO A 137 4.22 -1.80 12.82
C PRO A 137 3.43 -3.10 13.01
N LEU A 138 3.80 -4.15 12.25
CA LEU A 138 3.22 -5.48 12.39
C LEU A 138 3.37 -6.05 13.80
N THR A 139 4.52 -5.82 14.46
CA THR A 139 4.78 -6.26 15.84
C THR A 139 3.75 -5.71 16.81
N THR A 140 3.49 -4.41 16.74
CA THR A 140 2.49 -3.75 17.58
C THR A 140 1.07 -4.25 17.30
N ALA A 141 0.73 -4.50 16.04
CA ALA A 141 -0.56 -5.10 15.69
C ALA A 141 -0.74 -6.50 16.30
N LEU A 142 0.32 -7.32 16.31
CA LEU A 142 0.29 -8.65 16.94
C LEU A 142 0.13 -8.57 18.45
N GLU A 143 0.83 -7.64 19.09
CA GLU A 143 0.69 -7.39 20.53
C GLU A 143 -0.74 -6.99 20.89
N ILE A 144 -1.33 -6.06 20.13
CA ILE A 144 -2.72 -5.64 20.30
C ILE A 144 -3.69 -6.82 20.07
N ALA A 145 -3.44 -7.67 19.07
CA ALA A 145 -4.26 -8.84 18.77
C ALA A 145 -4.16 -9.95 19.84
N ARG A 146 -2.99 -10.12 20.44
CA ARG A 146 -2.72 -11.10 21.50
C ARG A 146 -3.23 -10.64 22.87
N ALA A 147 -3.18 -9.33 23.13
CA ALA A 147 -3.76 -8.74 24.32
C ALA A 147 -5.27 -8.98 24.34
N LYS A 148 -5.79 -9.43 25.49
CA LYS A 148 -7.23 -9.58 25.69
C LYS A 148 -7.89 -8.19 25.66
N HIS A 149 -9.18 -8.12 25.33
CA HIS A 149 -9.90 -6.86 25.11
C HIS A 149 -9.79 -5.85 26.28
N ASP A 150 -9.54 -6.32 27.50
CA ASP A 150 -9.41 -5.55 28.75
C ASP A 150 -8.02 -5.60 29.39
N ASP A 151 -6.96 -5.84 28.61
CA ASP A 151 -5.61 -5.86 29.16
C ASP A 151 -5.15 -4.44 29.53
N GLU A 152 -5.17 -4.11 30.82
CA GLU A 152 -4.62 -2.86 31.37
C GLU A 152 -3.13 -2.71 31.00
N ASN A 153 -2.42 -3.83 30.84
CA ASN A 153 -1.00 -3.87 30.47
C ASN A 153 -0.73 -3.41 29.03
N LEU A 154 -1.75 -3.34 28.17
CA LEU A 154 -1.56 -2.91 26.78
C LEU A 154 -1.09 -1.45 26.69
N GLY A 155 -1.51 -0.60 27.63
CA GLY A 155 -1.06 0.79 27.72
C GLY A 155 0.44 0.87 28.01
N ASP A 156 0.90 0.08 28.99
CA ASP A 156 2.30 0.04 29.41
C ASP A 156 3.20 -0.55 28.32
N MET A 157 2.73 -1.58 27.62
CA MET A 157 3.44 -2.18 26.48
C MET A 157 3.65 -1.17 25.35
N LEU A 158 2.63 -0.38 24.98
CA LEU A 158 2.77 0.66 23.95
C LEU A 158 3.74 1.77 24.37
N GLU A 159 3.76 2.08 25.67
CA GLU A 159 4.70 3.07 26.22
C GLU A 159 6.14 2.52 26.23
N GLU A 160 6.34 1.25 26.54
CA GLU A 160 7.64 0.58 26.44
C GLU A 160 8.13 0.48 24.98
N ALA A 161 7.24 0.15 24.04
CA ALA A 161 7.53 0.15 22.61
C ALA A 161 7.95 1.53 22.08
N TYR A 162 7.45 2.62 22.70
CA TYR A 162 7.94 3.97 22.41
C TYR A 162 9.32 4.22 23.01
N LYS A 163 9.53 3.88 24.28
CA LYS A 163 10.81 4.09 24.99
C LYS A 163 11.96 3.33 24.32
N THR A 164 11.69 2.15 23.80
CA THR A 164 12.64 1.31 23.05
C THR A 164 12.82 1.74 21.59
N GLY A 165 12.06 2.74 21.12
CA GLY A 165 12.15 3.29 19.77
C GLY A 165 11.49 2.44 18.68
N GLN A 166 10.72 1.42 19.04
CA GLN A 166 9.97 0.58 18.10
C GLN A 166 8.76 1.32 17.52
N LEU A 167 8.17 2.24 18.28
CA LEU A 167 7.12 3.14 17.84
C LEU A 167 7.62 4.59 17.79
N LYS A 168 7.20 5.33 16.77
CA LYS A 168 7.35 6.79 16.70
C LYS A 168 6.20 7.47 17.43
N GLY A 169 6.40 8.72 17.86
CA GLY A 169 5.40 9.48 18.63
C GLY A 169 3.99 9.49 18.01
N HIS A 170 3.89 9.68 16.68
CA HIS A 170 2.59 9.63 15.97
C HIS A 170 1.95 8.24 15.98
N GLN A 171 2.76 7.17 15.89
CA GLN A 171 2.28 5.79 15.82
C GLN A 171 1.67 5.33 17.14
N ILE A 172 2.06 5.92 18.27
CA ILE A 172 1.44 5.64 19.59
C ILE A 172 0.03 6.22 19.64
N THR A 173 -0.12 7.48 19.21
CA THR A 173 -1.43 8.12 19.16
C THR A 173 -2.35 7.36 18.23
N ASP A 174 -1.84 6.93 17.08
CA ASP A 174 -2.62 6.13 16.14
C ASP A 174 -2.93 4.73 16.68
N ALA A 175 -2.00 4.06 17.37
CA ALA A 175 -2.24 2.77 18.04
C ALA A 175 -3.31 2.89 19.12
N LYS A 176 -3.26 3.91 19.98
CA LYS A 176 -4.28 4.17 21.02
C LYS A 176 -5.66 4.39 20.41
N ARG A 177 -5.74 5.24 19.38
CA ARG A 177 -6.99 5.49 18.63
C ARG A 177 -7.51 4.22 17.95
N LEU A 178 -6.61 3.37 17.46
CA LEU A 178 -6.96 2.10 16.83
C LEU A 178 -7.56 1.11 17.84
N ILE A 179 -7.00 1.03 19.04
CA ILE A 179 -7.50 0.20 20.15
C ILE A 179 -8.90 0.65 20.56
N GLU A 180 -9.13 1.96 20.74
CA GLU A 180 -10.47 2.49 21.04
C GLU A 180 -11.49 2.12 19.96
N LYS A 181 -11.15 2.34 18.68
CA LYS A 181 -12.02 1.94 17.56
C LYS A 181 -12.28 0.43 17.50
N ARG A 182 -11.29 -0.39 17.85
CA ARG A 182 -11.42 -1.86 17.93
C ARG A 182 -12.33 -2.27 19.09
N ARG A 183 -12.27 -1.58 20.23
CA ARG A 183 -13.20 -1.80 21.37
C ARG A 183 -14.63 -1.42 21.02
N GLU A 184 -14.84 -0.29 20.35
CA GLU A 184 -16.18 0.19 19.99
C GLU A 184 -16.84 -0.60 18.85
N LYS A 185 -16.08 -0.91 17.78
CA LYS A 185 -16.63 -1.43 16.52
C LYS A 185 -16.20 -2.86 16.20
N GLY A 186 -15.45 -3.49 17.09
CA GLY A 186 -14.90 -4.82 16.91
C GLY A 186 -13.69 -4.89 15.95
N PRO A 187 -13.14 -6.11 15.79
CA PRO A 187 -11.92 -6.37 15.02
C PRO A 187 -12.13 -6.24 13.50
N LYS A 188 -13.36 -6.44 13.04
CA LYS A 188 -13.72 -6.28 11.62
C LYS A 188 -13.86 -4.80 11.25
N THR A 189 -13.45 -4.47 10.04
CA THR A 189 -13.79 -3.19 9.42
C THR A 189 -15.24 -3.28 8.95
N GLY A 190 -16.09 -2.35 9.40
CA GLY A 190 -17.53 -2.34 9.08
C GLY A 190 -17.88 -2.04 7.62
N GLY A 191 -16.97 -2.32 6.69
CA GLY A 191 -17.22 -2.32 5.25
C GLY A 191 -17.37 -3.76 4.78
N ASP A 192 -18.40 -4.01 3.97
CA ASP A 192 -18.56 -5.24 3.20
C ASP A 192 -17.22 -5.55 2.49
N ARG A 193 -16.43 -6.48 3.04
CA ARG A 193 -15.20 -6.94 2.38
C ARG A 193 -15.60 -7.38 0.98
N PRO A 194 -14.96 -6.89 -0.09
CA PRO A 194 -15.11 -7.55 -1.37
C PRO A 194 -14.57 -8.96 -1.17
N LYS A 195 -15.45 -9.98 -1.20
CA LYS A 195 -15.04 -11.39 -1.26
C LYS A 195 -13.91 -11.51 -2.27
N LEU A 196 -12.87 -12.29 -1.95
CA LEU A 196 -11.78 -12.52 -2.89
C LEU A 196 -12.40 -12.93 -4.23
N PRO A 197 -12.00 -12.26 -5.32
CA PRO A 197 -12.65 -12.44 -6.59
C PRO A 197 -12.35 -13.85 -7.14
N ASN A 198 -13.30 -14.77 -6.99
CA ASN A 198 -13.26 -16.12 -7.58
C ASN A 198 -13.35 -16.11 -9.13
N SER A 199 -13.33 -14.93 -9.77
CA SER A 199 -13.38 -14.78 -11.22
C SER A 199 -12.71 -13.49 -11.69
N ALA A 200 -12.22 -13.51 -12.94
CA ALA A 200 -11.66 -12.34 -13.62
C ALA A 200 -12.60 -11.12 -13.63
N HIS A 201 -13.92 -11.35 -13.67
CA HIS A 201 -14.92 -10.28 -13.67
C HIS A 201 -15.01 -9.54 -12.32
N SER A 202 -14.84 -10.28 -11.22
CA SER A 202 -14.82 -9.68 -9.88
C SER A 202 -13.54 -8.89 -9.60
N LEU A 203 -12.39 -9.24 -10.20
CA LEU A 203 -11.15 -8.45 -10.13
C LEU A 203 -11.32 -7.05 -10.74
N VAL A 204 -11.94 -6.98 -11.93
CA VAL A 204 -12.19 -5.72 -12.63
C VAL A 204 -13.07 -4.78 -11.79
N LYS A 205 -14.10 -5.32 -11.12
CA LYS A 205 -15.00 -4.55 -10.27
C LYS A 205 -14.32 -4.01 -9.02
N THR A 206 -13.45 -4.80 -8.39
CA THR A 206 -12.68 -4.36 -7.21
C THR A 206 -11.64 -3.31 -7.61
N TYR A 207 -10.98 -3.50 -8.75
CA TYR A 207 -10.06 -2.51 -9.32
C TYR A 207 -10.76 -1.18 -9.62
N GLN A 208 -11.94 -1.21 -10.26
CA GLN A 208 -12.74 0.00 -10.51
C GLN A 208 -13.11 0.75 -9.22
N ARG A 209 -13.43 0.03 -8.14
CA ARG A 209 -13.71 0.63 -6.84
C ARG A 209 -12.48 1.31 -6.23
N GLU A 210 -11.31 0.66 -6.30
CA GLU A 210 -10.08 1.25 -5.79
C GLU A 210 -9.65 2.47 -6.61
N VAL A 211 -9.77 2.41 -7.94
CA VAL A 211 -9.54 3.56 -8.83
C VAL A 211 -10.47 4.72 -8.49
N ALA A 212 -11.75 4.46 -8.27
CA ALA A 212 -12.71 5.49 -7.85
C ALA A 212 -12.35 6.08 -6.48
N ARG A 213 -11.88 5.27 -5.53
CA ARG A 213 -11.41 5.71 -4.21
C ARG A 213 -10.20 6.62 -4.33
N GLN A 214 -9.20 6.24 -5.14
CA GLN A 214 -8.01 7.04 -5.39
C GLN A 214 -8.34 8.35 -6.10
N HIS A 215 -9.24 8.32 -7.09
CA HIS A 215 -9.68 9.53 -7.77
C HIS A 215 -10.37 10.50 -6.79
N LYS A 216 -11.17 9.99 -5.86
CA LYS A 216 -11.79 10.81 -4.80
C LYS A 216 -10.76 11.39 -3.83
N LEU A 217 -9.70 10.67 -3.51
CA LEU A 217 -8.59 11.19 -2.69
C LEU A 217 -7.83 12.28 -3.43
N MET A 218 -7.56 12.10 -4.72
CA MET A 218 -6.91 13.11 -5.57
C MET A 218 -7.75 14.40 -5.62
N LEU A 219 -9.06 14.29 -5.86
CA LEU A 219 -9.96 15.45 -5.86
C LEU A 219 -9.98 16.19 -4.51
N LYS A 220 -9.95 15.46 -3.38
CA LYS A 220 -9.87 16.08 -2.05
C LYS A 220 -8.53 16.78 -1.83
N ALA A 221 -7.43 16.19 -2.29
CA ALA A 221 -6.11 16.78 -2.19
C ALA A 221 -6.02 18.07 -3.02
N ASP A 222 -6.55 18.07 -4.24
CA ASP A 222 -6.62 19.25 -5.11
C ASP A 222 -7.45 20.36 -4.47
N HIS A 223 -8.63 20.04 -3.92
CA HIS A 223 -9.46 21.02 -3.24
C HIS A 223 -8.74 21.62 -2.02
N ALA A 224 -8.10 20.79 -1.18
CA ALA A 224 -7.31 21.27 -0.05
C ALA A 224 -6.14 22.16 -0.49
N HIS A 225 -5.49 21.81 -1.60
CA HIS A 225 -4.41 22.60 -2.18
C HIS A 225 -4.91 23.97 -2.67
N GLN A 226 -6.03 24.02 -3.39
CA GLN A 226 -6.65 25.26 -3.84
C GLN A 226 -7.04 26.17 -2.67
N GLN A 227 -7.63 25.62 -1.60
CA GLN A 227 -7.94 26.40 -0.40
C GLN A 227 -6.69 26.95 0.27
N LEU A 228 -5.63 26.14 0.39
CA LEU A 228 -4.34 26.59 0.93
C LEU A 228 -3.74 27.72 0.09
N LEU A 229 -3.80 27.64 -1.24
CA LEU A 229 -3.32 28.71 -2.12
C LEU A 229 -4.09 30.02 -1.90
N LEU A 230 -5.42 29.94 -1.75
CA LEU A 230 -6.26 31.10 -1.50
C LEU A 230 -5.96 31.74 -0.15
N VAL A 231 -5.79 30.92 0.90
CA VAL A 231 -5.37 31.40 2.23
C VAL A 231 -3.99 32.04 2.18
N VAL A 232 -3.01 31.40 1.52
CA VAL A 232 -1.66 31.95 1.36
C VAL A 232 -1.68 33.29 0.63
N GLN A 233 -2.44 33.43 -0.46
CA GLN A 233 -2.58 34.72 -1.16
C GLN A 233 -3.26 35.79 -0.30
N GLY A 234 -4.31 35.44 0.45
CA GLY A 234 -4.96 36.34 1.38
C GLY A 234 -4.01 36.85 2.46
N LEU A 235 -3.23 35.92 3.05
CA LEU A 235 -2.20 36.25 4.02
C LEU A 235 -1.10 37.12 3.41
N LYS A 236 -0.60 36.81 2.20
CA LYS A 236 0.37 37.68 1.50
C LYS A 236 -0.14 39.12 1.37
N ARG A 237 -1.42 39.30 1.03
CA ARG A 237 -2.02 40.63 0.85
C ARG A 237 -2.17 41.38 2.18
N LEU A 238 -2.51 40.68 3.26
CA LEU A 238 -2.60 41.24 4.62
C LEU A 238 -1.23 41.61 5.18
N PHE A 239 -0.24 40.74 5.03
CA PHE A 239 1.13 40.97 5.51
C PHE A 239 1.92 41.98 4.67
N ALA A 240 1.43 42.35 3.48
CA ALA A 240 1.97 43.46 2.69
C ALA A 240 1.53 44.85 3.21
N ASP A 241 0.53 44.92 4.08
CA ASP A 241 0.06 46.18 4.68
C ASP A 241 0.85 46.49 5.97
N GLU A 242 1.65 47.56 5.93
CA GLU A 242 2.49 47.99 7.06
C GLU A 242 1.66 48.36 8.31
N HIS A 243 0.46 48.92 8.15
CA HIS A 243 -0.39 49.26 9.29
C HIS A 243 -0.90 48.00 10.00
N PHE A 244 -1.26 46.97 9.23
CA PHE A 244 -1.70 45.69 9.77
C PHE A 244 -0.58 44.98 10.54
N VAL A 245 0.62 44.93 9.98
CA VAL A 245 1.80 44.30 10.64
C VAL A 245 2.20 45.06 11.91
N THR A 246 2.13 46.40 11.89
CA THR A 246 2.42 47.23 13.06
C THR A 246 1.41 46.98 14.19
N LEU A 247 0.14 46.82 13.85
CA LEU A 247 -0.93 46.53 14.80
C LEU A 247 -0.80 45.11 15.40
N LEU A 248 -0.43 44.11 14.59
CA LEU A 248 -0.13 42.75 15.08
C LEU A 248 1.02 42.74 16.09
N ARG A 249 2.08 43.52 15.87
CA ARG A 249 3.19 43.65 16.82
C ARG A 249 2.77 44.35 18.11
N ALA A 250 1.92 45.38 18.02
CA ALA A 250 1.41 46.09 19.20
C ALA A 250 0.56 45.18 20.10
N GLU A 251 -0.18 44.24 19.51
CA GLU A 251 -1.03 43.27 20.21
C GLU A 251 -0.31 41.95 20.56
N GLY A 252 0.97 41.80 20.22
CA GLY A 252 1.77 40.59 20.52
C GLY A 252 1.36 39.35 19.72
N LEU A 253 0.78 39.53 18.52
CA LEU A 253 0.27 38.47 17.64
C LEU A 253 1.11 38.31 16.36
N ASP A 254 2.40 38.58 16.43
CA ASP A 254 3.34 38.56 15.29
C ASP A 254 3.93 37.17 15.00
N SER A 255 3.61 36.15 15.81
CA SER A 255 4.11 34.79 15.62
C SER A 255 3.36 34.05 14.50
N LEU A 256 4.09 33.43 13.57
CA LEU A 256 3.51 32.68 12.45
C LEU A 256 4.12 31.27 12.36
N PRO A 257 3.32 30.22 12.04
CA PRO A 257 3.85 28.88 11.86
C PRO A 257 4.89 28.83 10.74
N LYS A 258 6.03 28.18 11.00
CA LYS A 258 7.22 28.18 10.12
C LYS A 258 6.90 27.82 8.66
N TYR A 259 6.07 26.80 8.44
CA TYR A 259 5.64 26.37 7.09
C TYR A 259 4.83 27.42 6.31
N LEU A 260 4.10 28.30 7.00
CA LEU A 260 3.35 29.39 6.39
C LEU A 260 4.26 30.61 6.17
N ALA A 261 5.14 30.90 7.13
CA ALA A 261 6.15 31.95 6.98
C ALA A 261 7.04 31.70 5.75
N ASP A 262 7.58 30.49 5.62
CA ASP A 262 8.41 30.09 4.47
C ASP A 262 7.65 30.32 3.14
N ARG A 263 6.36 29.99 3.07
CA ARG A 263 5.54 30.15 1.85
C ARG A 263 5.12 31.59 1.53
N ILE A 264 5.12 32.46 2.53
CA ILE A 264 4.87 33.88 2.35
C ILE A 264 6.17 34.56 1.87
N GLU A 265 7.32 34.17 2.42
CA GLU A 265 8.64 34.76 2.15
C GLU A 265 9.35 34.24 0.88
N THR A 266 9.17 32.99 0.47
CA THR A 266 9.95 32.36 -0.63
C THR A 266 9.48 32.65 -2.07
N ALA A 267 8.74 33.73 -2.32
CA ALA A 267 8.47 34.20 -3.69
C ALA A 267 8.17 35.70 -3.75
#